data_AF-B5W100-F1
#
_entry.id   AF-B5W100-F1
#
_cell.length_a   1.000
_cell.length_b   1.000
_cell.length_c   1.000
_cell.angle_alpha   90.00
_cell.angle_beta   90.00
_cell.angle_gamma   90.00
#
_symmetry.space_group_name_H-M   'P 1'
#
loop_
_entity.id
_entity.type
_entity.pdbx_description
1 polymer ?
#
loop_
_entity_poly.entity_id
_entity_poly.type
_entity_poly.pdbx_seq_one_letter_code
_entity_poly.pdbx_strand_id
1 'polypeptide(L)'
;MRSTFKCTFLLVEGHTDRIFYNWLIDKSVCQSVIIAGKPSNKQLVIDVLQKLENSDFPGVVAIVDADFDHLIDDLPSYSSNLLRTDTHDLETMLLNSLAFNKVLDEFGSESKISSFPGDIREVLLAAGKPVGYWRWISQTEGLNLTFQAIDFSKFVDKNQIKIAYKKLIDVVKNKSQKSYLSTPDIISKITNLNSQSDDPWQICCGHDLV
;
A
#
# COMPACT_ATOMS: atom_id res chain seq x y z
N MET A 1 -23.32 -19.40 -19.55
CA MET A 1 -22.87 -18.05 -19.13
C MET A 1 -22.20 -17.26 -20.26
N ARG A 2 -21.33 -17.84 -21.09
CA ARG A 2 -20.69 -17.14 -22.23
C ARG A 2 -21.47 -17.07 -23.55
N SER A 3 -22.66 -17.66 -23.63
CA SER A 3 -23.56 -17.49 -24.78
C SER A 3 -24.07 -16.05 -24.93
N THR A 4 -23.85 -15.18 -23.93
CA THR A 4 -24.46 -13.84 -23.86
C THR A 4 -23.48 -12.70 -23.56
N PHE A 5 -22.24 -12.97 -23.11
CA PHE A 5 -21.33 -11.92 -22.63
C PHE A 5 -19.87 -12.16 -23.12
N LYS A 6 -19.38 -11.26 -23.98
CA LYS A 6 -18.00 -11.26 -24.53
C LYS A 6 -17.15 -10.12 -23.92
N CYS A 7 -17.31 -9.83 -22.64
CA CYS A 7 -16.55 -8.77 -21.96
C CYS A 7 -15.29 -9.32 -21.28
N THR A 8 -14.34 -8.43 -21.01
CA THR A 8 -13.21 -8.68 -20.11
C THR A 8 -13.65 -8.47 -18.66
N PHE A 9 -13.13 -9.28 -17.74
CA PHE A 9 -13.29 -9.07 -16.30
C PHE A 9 -12.01 -8.53 -15.70
N LEU A 10 -12.13 -7.42 -14.97
CA LEU A 10 -11.04 -6.84 -14.18
C LEU A 10 -11.26 -7.19 -12.71
N LEU A 11 -10.41 -8.04 -12.14
CA LEU A 11 -10.45 -8.42 -10.73
C LEU A 11 -9.67 -7.41 -9.90
N VAL A 12 -10.25 -6.95 -8.79
CA VAL A 12 -9.64 -6.00 -7.86
C VAL A 12 -9.94 -6.37 -6.40
N GLU A 13 -9.13 -5.91 -5.46
CA GLU A 13 -9.21 -6.28 -4.04
C GLU A 13 -10.36 -5.63 -3.29
N GLY A 14 -10.62 -4.35 -3.59
CA GLY A 14 -11.43 -3.49 -2.76
C GLY A 14 -12.39 -2.58 -3.52
N HIS A 15 -13.21 -1.89 -2.74
CA HIS A 15 -14.18 -0.93 -3.27
C HIS A 15 -13.51 0.32 -3.85
N THR A 16 -12.48 0.83 -3.17
CA THR A 16 -11.71 2.00 -3.62
C THR A 16 -11.03 1.74 -4.95
N ASP A 17 -10.35 0.60 -5.10
CA ASP A 17 -9.71 0.17 -6.35
C ASP A 17 -10.72 0.08 -7.48
N ARG A 18 -11.88 -0.54 -7.20
CA ARG A 18 -12.97 -0.61 -8.17
C ARG A 18 -13.40 0.78 -8.64
N ILE A 19 -13.53 1.75 -7.73
CA ILE A 19 -13.91 3.12 -8.11
C ILE A 19 -12.85 3.72 -9.04
N PHE A 20 -11.57 3.62 -8.66
CA PHE A 20 -10.45 4.14 -9.43
C PHE A 20 -10.35 3.52 -10.82
N TYR A 21 -10.24 2.20 -10.91
CA TYR A 21 -10.07 1.52 -12.20
C TYR A 21 -11.32 1.60 -13.09
N ASN A 22 -12.51 1.81 -12.52
CA ASN A 22 -13.71 2.07 -13.33
C ASN A 22 -13.65 3.36 -14.16
N TRP A 23 -12.71 4.26 -13.87
CA TRP A 23 -12.47 5.44 -14.69
C TRP A 23 -11.53 5.16 -15.87
N LEU A 24 -10.78 4.05 -15.81
CA LEU A 24 -9.75 3.68 -16.77
C LEU A 24 -10.19 2.60 -17.77
N ILE A 25 -11.36 1.97 -17.55
CA ILE A 25 -11.90 0.92 -18.41
C ILE A 25 -13.08 1.40 -19.25
N ASP A 26 -13.24 0.81 -20.44
CA ASP A 26 -14.49 0.91 -21.21
C ASP A 26 -15.54 -0.06 -20.65
N LYS A 27 -16.55 0.50 -19.97
CA LYS A 27 -17.63 -0.26 -19.32
C LYS A 27 -18.55 -0.99 -20.28
N SER A 28 -18.48 -0.73 -21.59
CA SER A 28 -19.23 -1.47 -22.60
C SER A 28 -18.63 -2.85 -22.89
N VAL A 29 -17.33 -3.02 -22.62
CA VAL A 29 -16.56 -4.24 -22.93
C VAL A 29 -15.73 -4.78 -21.76
N CYS A 30 -15.70 -4.09 -20.62
CA CYS A 30 -14.98 -4.49 -19.41
C CYS A 30 -15.84 -4.30 -18.16
N GLN A 31 -15.81 -5.29 -17.26
CA GLN A 31 -16.49 -5.23 -15.97
C GLN A 31 -15.51 -5.46 -14.82
N SER A 32 -15.41 -4.50 -13.90
CA SER A 32 -14.69 -4.65 -12.65
C SER A 32 -15.44 -5.57 -11.66
N VAL A 33 -14.76 -6.52 -11.02
CA VAL A 33 -15.29 -7.42 -10.00
C VAL A 33 -14.41 -7.33 -8.76
N ILE A 34 -15.03 -7.07 -7.60
CA ILE A 34 -14.33 -7.06 -6.32
C ILE A 34 -14.22 -8.50 -5.82
N ILE A 35 -13.01 -8.91 -5.49
CA ILE A 35 -12.69 -10.20 -4.87
C ILE A 35 -12.05 -9.91 -3.51
N ALA A 36 -12.86 -10.01 -2.44
CA ALA A 36 -12.43 -9.70 -1.09
C ALA A 36 -12.80 -10.85 -0.12
N GLY A 37 -11.95 -11.11 0.87
CA GLY A 37 -12.16 -12.15 1.84
C GLY A 37 -10.95 -12.44 2.71
N LYS A 38 -11.09 -13.45 3.56
CA LYS A 38 -9.99 -13.96 4.40
C LYS A 38 -9.20 -15.04 3.65
N PRO A 39 -7.89 -15.23 3.96
CA PRO A 39 -7.09 -14.46 4.92
C PRO A 39 -6.55 -13.13 4.39
N SER A 40 -6.56 -12.92 3.07
CA SER A 40 -6.09 -11.70 2.39
C SER A 40 -6.89 -11.49 1.10
N ASN A 41 -7.24 -10.24 0.78
CA ASN A 41 -7.94 -9.90 -0.45
C ASN A 41 -7.06 -10.16 -1.68
N LYS A 42 -5.84 -9.62 -1.69
CA LYS A 42 -4.80 -9.90 -2.70
C LYS A 42 -4.63 -11.40 -2.99
N GLN A 43 -4.44 -12.23 -1.97
CA GLN A 43 -4.27 -13.66 -2.19
C GLN A 43 -5.52 -14.28 -2.83
N LEU A 44 -6.71 -13.85 -2.41
CA LEU A 44 -7.95 -14.34 -3.00
C LEU A 44 -8.11 -13.92 -4.47
N VAL A 45 -7.72 -12.70 -4.84
CA VAL A 45 -7.68 -12.24 -6.23
C VAL A 45 -6.77 -13.14 -7.06
N ILE A 46 -5.55 -13.40 -6.56
CA ILE A 46 -4.55 -14.26 -7.23
C ILE A 46 -5.08 -15.69 -7.39
N ASP A 47 -5.66 -16.27 -6.34
CA ASP A 47 -6.23 -17.63 -6.37
C ASP A 47 -7.39 -17.75 -7.36
N VAL A 48 -8.24 -16.72 -7.43
CA VAL A 48 -9.36 -16.67 -8.39
C VAL A 48 -8.84 -16.54 -9.82
N LEU A 49 -7.86 -15.67 -10.07
CA LEU A 49 -7.22 -15.54 -11.37
C LEU A 49 -6.65 -16.90 -11.83
N GLN A 50 -5.87 -17.55 -10.97
CA GLN A 50 -5.26 -18.84 -11.29
C GLN A 50 -6.32 -19.92 -11.62
N LYS A 51 -7.43 -19.96 -10.89
CA LYS A 51 -8.54 -20.88 -11.19
C LYS A 51 -9.19 -20.60 -12.54
N LEU A 52 -9.36 -19.33 -12.90
CA LEU A 52 -9.92 -18.93 -14.19
C LEU A 52 -8.98 -19.31 -15.33
N GLU A 53 -7.68 -19.03 -15.17
CA GLU A 53 -6.65 -19.38 -16.16
C GLU A 53 -6.52 -20.89 -16.36
N ASN A 54 -6.53 -21.67 -15.27
CA ASN A 54 -6.51 -23.14 -15.34
C ASN A 54 -7.75 -23.74 -16.02
N SER A 55 -8.82 -22.96 -16.16
CA SER A 55 -10.03 -23.33 -16.91
C SER A 55 -10.07 -22.75 -18.33
N ASP A 56 -8.94 -22.22 -18.81
CA ASP A 56 -8.79 -21.50 -20.08
C ASP A 56 -9.82 -20.37 -20.23
N PHE A 57 -10.20 -19.73 -19.12
CA PHE A 57 -11.19 -18.67 -19.13
C PHE A 57 -10.62 -17.41 -19.83
N PRO A 58 -11.16 -17.00 -20.98
CA PRO A 58 -10.59 -15.86 -21.70
C PRO A 58 -10.97 -14.52 -21.07
N GLY A 59 -10.15 -13.49 -21.28
CA GLY A 59 -10.50 -12.11 -20.96
C GLY A 59 -10.64 -11.85 -19.45
N VAL A 60 -9.62 -12.24 -18.68
CA VAL A 60 -9.50 -11.90 -17.26
C VAL A 60 -8.16 -11.21 -17.04
N VAL A 61 -8.19 -10.12 -16.28
CA VAL A 61 -7.00 -9.42 -15.77
C VAL A 61 -7.26 -9.11 -14.30
N ALA A 62 -6.24 -9.22 -13.46
CA ALA A 62 -6.28 -8.83 -12.07
C ALA A 62 -5.29 -7.69 -11.81
N ILE A 63 -5.69 -6.75 -10.96
CA ILE A 63 -4.80 -5.72 -10.43
C ILE A 63 -4.86 -5.80 -8.90
N VAL A 64 -3.70 -5.90 -8.27
CA VAL A 64 -3.52 -5.98 -6.81
C VAL A 64 -2.52 -4.93 -6.34
N ASP A 65 -2.61 -4.54 -5.08
CA ASP A 65 -1.56 -3.72 -4.46
C ASP A 65 -0.25 -4.52 -4.41
N ALA A 66 0.86 -3.82 -4.65
CA ALA A 66 2.17 -4.43 -4.59
C ALA A 66 2.53 -4.85 -3.16
N ASP A 67 2.04 -4.14 -2.14
CA ASP A 67 2.54 -4.21 -0.76
C ASP A 67 4.09 -4.17 -0.77
N PHE A 68 4.72 -5.16 -0.17
CA PHE A 68 6.17 -5.35 -0.16
C PHE A 68 6.66 -6.33 -1.23
N ASP A 69 5.83 -6.71 -2.21
CA ASP A 69 6.21 -7.67 -3.25
C ASP A 69 7.50 -7.21 -3.96
N HIS A 70 7.59 -5.94 -4.34
CA HIS A 70 8.75 -5.37 -5.05
C HIS A 70 10.06 -5.39 -4.24
N LEU A 71 10.04 -5.71 -2.93
CA LEU A 71 11.22 -5.89 -2.09
C LEU A 71 11.71 -7.34 -2.02
N ILE A 72 10.99 -8.28 -2.63
CA ILE A 72 11.29 -9.70 -2.57
C ILE A 72 11.95 -10.12 -3.88
N ASP A 73 13.26 -10.44 -3.83
CA ASP A 73 14.05 -10.81 -5.01
C ASP A 73 13.51 -12.05 -5.75
N ASP A 74 13.00 -13.04 -5.01
CA ASP A 74 12.51 -14.32 -5.53
C ASP A 74 10.97 -14.40 -5.54
N LEU A 75 10.29 -13.32 -5.97
CA LEU A 75 8.85 -13.40 -6.21
C LEU A 75 8.54 -14.52 -7.21
N PRO A 76 7.49 -15.32 -6.96
CA PRO A 76 7.00 -16.26 -7.96
C PRO A 76 6.74 -15.54 -9.28
N SER A 77 7.09 -16.17 -10.40
CA SER A 77 6.65 -15.67 -11.70
C SER A 77 5.13 -15.78 -11.76
N TYR A 78 4.45 -14.64 -11.72
CA TYR A 78 3.00 -14.58 -11.83
C TYR A 78 2.59 -14.53 -13.30
N SER A 79 1.33 -14.90 -13.56
CA SER A 79 0.72 -14.78 -14.88
C SER A 79 0.84 -13.36 -15.43
N SER A 80 0.94 -13.25 -16.76
CA SER A 80 0.85 -11.96 -17.48
C SER A 80 -0.48 -11.24 -17.30
N ASN A 81 -1.51 -11.92 -16.78
CA ASN A 81 -2.80 -11.32 -16.44
C ASN A 81 -2.84 -10.76 -15.01
N LEU A 82 -1.79 -10.94 -14.19
CA LEU A 82 -1.68 -10.31 -12.87
C LEU A 82 -0.79 -9.07 -12.95
N LEU A 83 -1.39 -7.91 -12.70
CA LEU A 83 -0.70 -6.64 -12.58
C LEU A 83 -0.65 -6.23 -11.11
N ARG A 84 0.41 -5.49 -10.76
CA ARG A 84 0.60 -4.86 -9.45
C ARG A 84 0.64 -3.36 -9.62
N THR A 85 0.36 -2.63 -8.56
CA THR A 85 0.65 -1.20 -8.50
C THR A 85 2.15 -0.94 -8.69
N ASP A 86 2.50 0.20 -9.29
CA ASP A 86 3.90 0.58 -9.56
C ASP A 86 4.65 0.95 -8.27
N THR A 87 3.91 1.43 -7.27
CA THR A 87 4.36 1.69 -5.89
C THR A 87 3.62 0.75 -4.94
N HIS A 88 3.86 0.87 -3.62
CA HIS A 88 3.32 -0.02 -2.59
C HIS A 88 1.81 -0.32 -2.74
N ASP A 89 1.00 0.71 -3.03
CA ASP A 89 -0.45 0.65 -3.15
C ASP A 89 -0.99 1.76 -4.08
N LEU A 90 -2.30 1.77 -4.30
CA LEU A 90 -2.96 2.79 -5.13
C LEU A 90 -2.75 4.22 -4.60
N GLU A 91 -2.84 4.43 -3.29
CA GLU A 91 -2.66 5.75 -2.67
C GLU A 91 -1.24 6.30 -2.93
N THR A 92 -0.21 5.46 -2.81
CA THR A 92 1.16 5.86 -3.15
C THR A 92 1.34 6.16 -4.63
N MET A 93 0.64 5.46 -5.53
CA MET A 93 0.67 5.80 -6.97
C MET A 93 0.08 7.18 -7.20
N LEU A 94 -1.03 7.50 -6.53
CA LEU A 94 -1.67 8.81 -6.62
C LEU A 94 -0.79 9.92 -6.04
N LEU A 95 -0.15 9.67 -4.89
CA LEU A 95 0.83 10.58 -4.28
C LEU A 95 2.04 10.83 -5.19
N ASN A 96 2.57 9.79 -5.83
CA ASN A 96 3.69 9.89 -6.76
C ASN A 96 3.31 10.56 -8.10
N SER A 97 2.02 10.64 -8.41
CA SER A 97 1.53 11.24 -9.67
C SER A 97 1.32 12.76 -9.59
N LEU A 98 1.02 13.37 -10.73
CA LEU A 98 0.57 14.77 -10.82
C LEU A 98 -0.78 15.02 -10.14
N ALA A 99 -1.54 13.98 -9.79
CA ALA A 99 -2.81 14.13 -9.07
C ALA A 99 -2.60 14.82 -7.71
N PHE A 100 -1.52 14.49 -7.00
CA PHE A 100 -1.23 15.13 -5.72
C PHE A 100 -0.96 16.63 -5.85
N ASN A 101 -0.34 17.09 -6.94
CA ASN A 101 -0.16 18.54 -7.17
C ASN A 101 -1.53 19.24 -7.29
N LYS A 102 -2.48 18.64 -8.01
CA LYS A 102 -3.84 19.19 -8.14
C LYS A 102 -4.57 19.24 -6.80
N VAL A 103 -4.36 18.24 -5.93
CA VAL A 103 -4.91 18.24 -4.57
C VAL A 103 -4.32 19.38 -3.74
N LEU A 104 -3.02 19.60 -3.83
CA LEU A 104 -2.35 20.71 -3.14
C LEU A 104 -2.82 22.08 -3.67
N ASP A 105 -3.00 22.22 -4.99
CA ASP A 105 -3.47 23.46 -5.60
C ASP A 105 -4.92 23.79 -5.20
N GLU A 106 -5.78 22.77 -5.08
CA GLU A 106 -7.21 22.95 -4.77
C GLU A 106 -7.47 23.12 -3.26
N PHE A 107 -6.81 22.32 -2.41
CA PHE A 107 -7.12 22.24 -0.98
C PHE A 107 -6.01 22.77 -0.07
N GLY A 108 -4.82 22.95 -0.61
CA GLY A 108 -3.67 23.39 0.15
C GLY A 108 -3.68 24.89 0.44
N SER A 109 -3.09 25.27 1.58
CA SER A 109 -2.85 26.67 1.86
C SER A 109 -1.62 27.13 1.07
N GLU A 110 -1.84 28.03 0.11
CA GLU A 110 -0.78 28.59 -0.75
C GLU A 110 0.40 29.13 0.07
N SER A 111 0.14 29.88 1.14
CA SER A 111 1.20 30.42 2.02
C SER A 111 1.97 29.33 2.75
N LYS A 112 1.31 28.26 3.20
CA LYS A 112 1.99 27.13 3.85
C LYS A 112 2.83 26.33 2.85
N ILE A 113 2.28 26.01 1.68
CA ILE A 113 2.98 25.24 0.64
C ILE A 113 4.20 26.01 0.15
N SER A 114 4.05 27.30 -0.19
CA SER A 114 5.17 28.13 -0.66
C SER A 114 6.27 28.33 0.40
N SER A 115 5.90 28.33 1.69
CA SER A 115 6.86 28.42 2.80
C SER A 115 7.42 27.06 3.25
N PHE A 116 6.94 25.95 2.70
CA PHE A 116 7.30 24.62 3.16
C PHE A 116 8.75 24.29 2.77
N PRO A 117 9.59 23.84 3.70
CA PRO A 117 10.99 23.56 3.41
C PRO A 117 11.14 22.20 2.70
N GLY A 118 11.19 22.23 1.36
CA GLY A 118 11.48 21.06 0.52
C GLY A 118 10.24 20.49 -0.19
N ASP A 119 10.38 19.29 -0.75
CA ASP A 119 9.27 18.59 -1.40
C ASP A 119 8.38 17.90 -0.35
N ILE A 120 7.06 18.16 -0.41
CA ILE A 120 6.09 17.60 0.53
C ILE A 120 6.08 16.07 0.44
N ARG A 121 6.21 15.47 -0.75
CA ARG A 121 6.29 14.03 -0.93
C ARG A 121 7.51 13.45 -0.23
N GLU A 122 8.67 14.08 -0.37
CA GLU A 122 9.90 13.62 0.28
C GLU A 122 9.76 13.62 1.81
N VAL A 123 9.13 14.66 2.37
CA VAL A 123 8.87 14.73 3.82
C VAL A 123 7.86 13.67 4.26
N LEU A 124 6.78 13.46 3.50
CA LEU A 124 5.80 12.41 3.78
C LEU A 124 6.45 11.02 3.74
N LEU A 125 7.22 10.72 2.70
CA LEU A 125 7.94 9.44 2.57
C LEU A 125 8.93 9.26 3.71
N ALA A 126 9.74 10.27 4.03
CA ALA A 126 10.69 10.20 5.13
C ALA A 126 9.99 9.92 6.48
N ALA A 127 8.80 10.48 6.70
CA ALA A 127 7.99 10.20 7.88
C ALA A 127 7.29 8.84 7.83
N GLY A 128 6.89 8.36 6.65
CA GLY A 128 6.22 7.07 6.47
C GLY A 128 7.16 5.87 6.57
N LYS A 129 8.43 6.01 6.13
CA LYS A 129 9.42 4.91 6.08
C LYS A 129 9.52 4.11 7.39
N PRO A 130 9.63 4.72 8.59
CA PRO A 130 9.69 3.96 9.84
C PRO A 130 8.44 3.10 10.09
N VAL A 131 7.25 3.57 9.68
CA VAL A 131 6.00 2.83 9.80
C VAL A 131 5.98 1.66 8.81
N GLY A 132 6.35 1.94 7.55
CA GLY A 132 6.47 0.94 6.49
C GLY A 132 7.43 -0.19 6.84
N TYR A 133 8.65 0.14 7.30
CA TYR A 133 9.60 -0.86 7.77
C TYR A 133 9.11 -1.64 8.98
N TRP A 134 8.40 -0.99 9.92
CA TRP A 134 7.85 -1.72 11.05
C TRP A 134 6.79 -2.74 10.61
N ARG A 135 5.98 -2.37 9.62
CA ARG A 135 5.00 -3.25 8.98
C ARG A 135 5.67 -4.38 8.22
N TRP A 136 6.73 -4.09 7.47
CA TRP A 136 7.51 -5.11 6.76
C TRP A 136 8.12 -6.13 7.72
N ILE A 137 8.75 -5.68 8.81
CA ILE A 137 9.26 -6.58 9.86
C ILE A 137 8.14 -7.43 10.45
N SER A 138 6.96 -6.85 10.70
CA SER A 138 5.81 -7.62 11.19
C SER A 138 5.39 -8.73 10.24
N GLN A 139 5.44 -8.47 8.94
CA GLN A 139 5.06 -9.44 7.91
C GLN A 139 6.11 -10.54 7.76
N THR A 140 7.39 -10.17 7.64
CA THR A 140 8.49 -11.13 7.42
C THR A 140 8.76 -12.01 8.65
N GLU A 141 8.57 -11.48 9.86
CA GLU A 141 8.75 -12.23 11.11
C GLU A 141 7.45 -12.85 11.66
N GLY A 142 6.32 -12.71 10.95
CA GLY A 142 5.03 -13.27 11.37
C GLY A 142 4.54 -12.76 12.73
N LEU A 143 4.85 -11.50 13.08
CA LEU A 143 4.53 -10.92 14.39
C LEU A 143 3.03 -10.65 14.58
N ASN A 144 2.28 -10.60 13.47
CA ASN A 144 0.83 -10.31 13.44
C ASN A 144 0.48 -8.99 14.15
N LEU A 145 1.23 -7.92 13.87
CA LEU A 145 0.95 -6.60 14.43
C LEU A 145 -0.21 -5.91 13.72
N THR A 146 -0.94 -5.11 14.48
CA THR A 146 -2.08 -4.33 13.99
C THR A 146 -1.68 -2.86 13.83
N PHE A 147 -1.64 -2.41 12.58
CA PHE A 147 -1.40 -1.02 12.21
C PHE A 147 -2.68 -0.26 11.85
N GLN A 148 -3.81 -0.95 11.70
CA GLN A 148 -5.08 -0.32 11.37
C GLN A 148 -5.56 0.62 12.50
N ALA A 149 -5.92 1.84 12.13
CA ALA A 149 -6.44 2.86 13.03
C ALA A 149 -5.50 3.17 14.22
N ILE A 150 -4.19 3.19 13.98
CA ILE A 150 -3.23 3.76 14.93
C ILE A 150 -3.32 5.28 14.91
N ASP A 151 -3.13 5.89 16.08
CA ASP A 151 -3.22 7.35 16.23
C ASP A 151 -1.84 7.98 16.02
N PHE A 152 -1.61 8.53 14.83
CA PHE A 152 -0.37 9.19 14.43
C PHE A 152 -0.03 10.39 15.32
N SER A 153 -1.02 11.06 15.90
CA SER A 153 -0.77 12.21 16.79
C SER A 153 0.04 11.84 18.04
N LYS A 154 0.11 10.55 18.38
CA LYS A 154 0.90 10.03 19.51
C LYS A 154 2.38 9.94 19.21
N PHE A 155 2.78 9.85 17.94
CA PHE A 155 4.18 9.59 17.56
C PHE A 155 4.72 10.48 16.43
N VAL A 156 3.90 11.32 15.80
CA VAL A 156 4.34 12.33 14.82
C VAL A 156 4.52 13.69 15.49
N ASP A 157 5.70 14.29 15.33
CA ASP A 157 5.90 15.71 15.60
C ASP A 157 5.22 16.53 14.50
N LYS A 158 4.17 17.28 14.85
CA LYS A 158 3.37 18.05 13.87
C LYS A 158 4.12 19.21 13.22
N ASN A 159 5.17 19.72 13.87
CA ASN A 159 5.93 20.86 13.37
C ASN A 159 7.07 20.41 12.44
N GLN A 160 7.66 19.25 12.74
CA GLN A 160 8.78 18.72 11.95
C GLN A 160 8.38 17.59 10.99
N ILE A 161 7.17 17.03 11.13
CA ILE A 161 6.69 15.84 10.42
C ILE A 161 7.73 14.71 10.59
N LYS A 162 8.08 14.43 11.85
CA LYS A 162 9.07 13.38 12.20
C LYS A 162 8.46 12.35 13.14
N ILE A 163 8.88 11.10 12.96
CA ILE A 163 8.45 9.98 13.79
C ILE A 163 9.31 9.85 15.04
N ALA A 164 8.65 9.80 16.20
CA ALA A 164 9.25 9.35 17.44
C ALA A 164 9.20 7.81 17.51
N TYR A 165 10.30 7.15 17.12
CA TYR A 165 10.39 5.69 16.94
C TYR A 165 9.87 4.90 18.15
N LYS A 166 10.31 5.26 19.36
CA LYS A 166 9.85 4.60 20.59
C LYS A 166 8.33 4.67 20.74
N LYS A 167 7.74 5.84 20.48
CA LYS A 167 6.28 6.05 20.61
C LYS A 167 5.50 5.28 19.54
N LEU A 168 6.00 5.24 18.29
CA LEU A 168 5.43 4.42 17.22
C LEU A 168 5.36 2.96 17.65
N ILE A 169 6.49 2.41 18.10
CA ILE A 169 6.61 1.01 18.52
C ILE A 169 5.67 0.73 19.70
N ASP A 170 5.65 1.61 20.71
CA ASP A 170 4.77 1.45 21.88
C ASP A 170 3.29 1.47 21.48
N VAL A 171 2.88 2.36 20.58
CA VAL A 171 1.49 2.42 20.07
C VAL A 171 1.11 1.12 19.36
N VAL A 172 1.94 0.64 18.44
CA VAL A 172 1.65 -0.59 17.68
C VAL A 172 1.68 -1.83 18.59
N LYS A 173 2.65 -1.94 19.50
CA LYS A 173 2.73 -3.04 20.48
C LYS A 173 1.51 -3.09 21.38
N ASN A 174 1.08 -1.93 21.90
CA ASN A 174 -0.08 -1.84 22.78
C ASN A 174 -1.36 -2.19 22.02
N LYS A 175 -1.52 -1.71 20.79
CA LYS A 175 -2.66 -2.07 19.93
C LYS A 175 -2.71 -3.57 19.65
N SER A 176 -1.55 -4.18 19.45
CA SER A 176 -1.41 -5.59 19.08
C SER A 176 -1.35 -6.55 20.27
N GLN A 177 -1.32 -6.04 21.50
CA GLN A 177 -1.08 -6.84 22.72
C GLN A 177 0.25 -7.62 22.68
N LYS A 178 1.31 -7.02 22.11
CA LYS A 178 2.65 -7.62 21.93
C LYS A 178 3.70 -6.92 22.79
N SER A 179 3.42 -6.72 24.07
CA SER A 179 4.31 -6.00 25.00
C SER A 179 5.69 -6.65 25.17
N TYR A 180 5.77 -7.98 24.98
CA TYR A 180 6.99 -8.78 25.09
C TYR A 180 8.08 -8.44 24.05
N LEU A 181 7.73 -7.78 22.95
CA LEU A 181 8.70 -7.42 21.92
C LEU A 181 9.69 -6.35 22.43
N SER A 182 10.97 -6.53 22.18
CA SER A 182 12.02 -5.59 22.62
C SER A 182 12.02 -4.32 21.78
N THR A 183 11.68 -3.19 22.39
CA THR A 183 11.67 -1.89 21.70
C THR A 183 13.07 -1.50 21.17
N PRO A 184 14.17 -1.66 21.93
CA PRO A 184 15.52 -1.40 21.41
C PRO A 184 15.87 -2.24 20.18
N ASP A 185 15.51 -3.53 20.17
CA ASP A 185 15.80 -4.41 19.04
C ASP A 185 15.01 -4.00 17.80
N ILE A 186 13.74 -3.63 17.96
CA ILE A 186 12.91 -3.13 16.86
C ILE A 186 13.48 -1.83 16.29
N ILE A 187 13.90 -0.89 17.15
CA ILE A 187 14.54 0.36 16.70
C ILE A 187 15.80 0.04 15.88
N SER A 188 16.63 -0.90 16.36
CA SER A 188 17.83 -1.33 15.66
C SER A 188 17.50 -1.89 14.27
N LYS A 189 16.49 -2.78 14.17
CA LYS A 189 16.03 -3.34 12.89
C LYS A 189 15.53 -2.26 11.93
N ILE A 190 14.64 -1.37 12.37
CA ILE A 190 14.12 -0.28 11.52
C ILE A 190 15.27 0.63 11.06
N THR A 191 16.22 0.94 11.95
CA THR A 191 17.36 1.81 11.60
C THR A 191 18.29 1.15 10.59
N ASN A 192 18.53 -0.16 10.72
CA ASN A 192 19.31 -0.93 9.76
C ASN A 192 18.62 -0.93 8.38
N LEU A 193 17.34 -1.28 8.32
CA LEU A 193 16.58 -1.26 7.07
C LEU A 193 16.55 0.14 6.44
N ASN A 194 16.37 1.19 7.25
CA ASN A 194 16.36 2.56 6.73
C ASN A 194 17.72 3.05 6.22
N SER A 195 18.82 2.39 6.58
CA SER A 195 20.15 2.64 6.01
C SER A 195 20.35 1.94 4.66
N GLN A 196 19.46 1.00 4.30
CA GLN A 196 19.43 0.40 2.97
C GLN A 196 18.82 1.40 1.99
N SER A 197 19.29 1.36 0.74
CA SER A 197 18.88 2.29 -0.31
C SER A 197 17.58 1.86 -1.00
N ASP A 198 16.63 1.31 -0.24
CA ASP A 198 15.33 0.90 -0.79
C ASP A 198 14.54 2.12 -1.27
N ASP A 199 13.82 1.93 -2.37
CA ASP A 199 12.90 2.93 -2.89
C ASP A 199 11.76 3.18 -1.87
N PRO A 200 11.64 4.38 -1.29
CA PRO A 200 10.61 4.69 -0.30
C PRO A 200 9.18 4.44 -0.79
N TRP A 201 8.95 4.53 -2.11
CA TRP A 201 7.65 4.26 -2.71
C TRP A 201 7.23 2.79 -2.64
N GLN A 202 8.18 1.88 -2.40
CA GLN A 202 7.92 0.45 -2.18
C GLN A 202 7.79 0.12 -0.68
N ILE A 203 8.27 1.02 0.20
CA ILE A 203 8.24 0.83 1.66
C ILE A 203 7.00 1.44 2.30
N CYS A 204 6.63 2.66 1.91
CA CYS A 204 5.56 3.40 2.54
C CYS A 204 4.18 2.89 2.08
N CYS A 205 3.28 2.65 3.02
CA CYS A 205 1.87 2.42 2.72
C CYS A 205 1.14 3.76 2.64
N GLY A 206 0.36 3.98 1.60
CA GLY A 206 -0.32 5.25 1.35
C GLY A 206 -1.37 5.58 2.40
N HIS A 207 -2.01 4.57 3.03
CA HIS A 207 -2.87 4.77 4.21
C HIS A 207 -2.17 5.45 5.40
N ASP A 208 -0.84 5.32 5.49
CA ASP A 208 -0.04 5.95 6.55
C ASP A 208 0.42 7.37 6.15
N LEU A 209 0.29 7.74 4.87
CA LEU A 209 0.74 9.02 4.30
C LEU A 209 -0.38 10.05 4.08
N VAL A 210 -1.64 9.60 3.94
CA VAL A 210 -2.81 10.45 3.65
C VAL A 210 -3.59 10.89 4.88
#